data_AF-A0A0M3RSA4-F1
#
_entry.id   AF-A0A0M3RSA4-F1
#
_cell.length_a   1.000
_cell.length_b   1.000
_cell.length_c   1.000
_cell.angle_alpha   90.00
_cell.angle_beta   90.00
_cell.angle_gamma   90.00
#
_symmetry.space_group_name_H-M   'P 1'
#
loop_
_entity.id
_entity.type
_entity.pdbx_description
1 polymer ?
#
loop_
_entity_poly.entity_id
_entity_poly.type
_entity_poly.pdbx_seq_one_letter_code
_entity_poly.pdbx_strand_id
1 'polypeptide(L)'
;MYYSTIEILNKKIIFYKKNTSLLSILQQNNINIAYQCKSGYCGTCRVEIIKGKIIYSIKQPIAALFKTNEIFPCCCQPNGDIIIKI
;
A
#
# COMPACT_ATOMS: atom_id res chain seq x y z
N MET A 1 -16.62 -9.54 11.93
CA MET A 1 -15.88 -9.28 10.67
C MET A 1 -15.04 -8.03 10.87
N TYR A 2 -13.71 -8.13 10.92
CA TYR A 2 -12.83 -6.97 11.14
C TYR A 2 -12.45 -6.34 9.80
N TYR A 3 -13.24 -5.34 9.38
CA TYR A 3 -12.88 -4.45 8.28
C TYR A 3 -11.96 -3.33 8.79
N SER A 4 -11.13 -2.82 7.91
CA SER A 4 -10.32 -1.63 8.15
C SER A 4 -10.42 -0.71 6.94
N THR A 5 -9.90 0.50 7.07
CA THR A 5 -10.04 1.56 6.06
C THR A 5 -8.71 2.00 5.49
N ILE A 6 -8.73 2.36 4.21
CA ILE A 6 -7.64 3.05 3.53
C ILE A 6 -8.18 4.39 3.06
N GLU A 7 -7.70 5.46 3.66
CA GLU A 7 -8.00 6.81 3.21
C GLU A 7 -6.94 7.24 2.19
N ILE A 8 -7.40 7.54 0.98
CA ILE A 8 -6.55 8.14 -0.04
C ILE A 8 -6.74 9.65 0.06
N LEU A 9 -5.66 10.35 0.42
CA LEU A 9 -5.67 11.79 0.66
C LEU A 9 -6.35 12.53 -0.51
N ASN A 10 -7.40 13.30 -0.20
CA ASN A 10 -8.19 14.10 -1.14
C ASN A 10 -8.89 13.31 -2.27
N LYS A 11 -9.08 12.00 -2.13
CA LYS A 11 -9.74 11.16 -3.15
C LYS A 11 -10.95 10.43 -2.58
N LYS A 12 -10.74 9.42 -1.73
CA LYS A 12 -11.81 8.58 -1.17
C LYS A 12 -11.32 7.68 -0.03
N ILE A 13 -12.27 7.09 0.68
CA ILE A 13 -12.04 6.06 1.70
C ILE A 13 -12.46 4.70 1.14
N ILE A 14 -11.62 3.69 1.31
CA ILE A 14 -11.85 2.31 0.86
C ILE A 14 -11.95 1.41 2.08
N PHE A 15 -13.00 0.59 2.13
CA PHE A 15 -13.13 -0.49 3.11
C PHE A 15 -12.49 -1.75 2.56
N TYR A 16 -11.69 -2.43 3.39
CA TYR A 16 -11.01 -3.64 2.97
C TYR A 16 -11.02 -4.70 4.07
N LYS A 17 -10.85 -5.96 3.65
CA LYS A 17 -10.70 -7.10 4.56
C LYS A 17 -9.23 -7.27 4.92
N LYS A 18 -8.94 -7.47 6.21
CA LYS A 18 -7.58 -7.79 6.70
C LYS A 18 -6.97 -8.96 5.91
N ASN A 19 -5.64 -8.97 5.80
CA ASN A 19 -4.83 -9.94 5.03
C ASN A 19 -4.96 -9.83 3.50
N THR A 20 -5.44 -8.70 2.98
CA THR A 20 -5.45 -8.42 1.53
C THR A 20 -4.24 -7.55 1.17
N SER A 21 -3.61 -7.82 0.01
CA SER A 21 -2.49 -7.00 -0.47
C SER A 21 -2.95 -5.57 -0.79
N LEU A 22 -2.11 -4.57 -0.49
CA LEU A 22 -2.46 -3.18 -0.71
C LEU A 22 -2.71 -2.90 -2.20
N LEU A 23 -1.89 -3.47 -3.09
CA LEU A 23 -2.09 -3.37 -4.54
C LEU A 23 -3.44 -3.95 -4.97
N SER A 24 -3.83 -5.12 -4.47
CA SER A 24 -5.12 -5.74 -4.81
C SER A 24 -6.30 -4.87 -4.37
N ILE A 25 -6.23 -4.28 -3.18
CA ILE A 25 -7.29 -3.39 -2.68
C ILE A 25 -7.43 -2.17 -3.59
N LEU A 26 -6.31 -1.54 -3.97
CA LEU A 26 -6.32 -0.40 -4.89
C LEU A 26 -6.91 -0.77 -6.25
N GLN A 27 -6.50 -1.90 -6.82
CA GLN A 27 -7.01 -2.39 -8.10
C GLN A 27 -8.51 -2.69 -8.07
N GLN A 28 -9.00 -3.37 -7.03
CA GLN A 28 -10.44 -3.66 -6.85
C GLN A 28 -11.28 -2.38 -6.72
N ASN A 29 -10.65 -1.30 -6.30
CA ASN A 29 -11.29 0.01 -6.15
C ASN A 29 -10.99 0.94 -7.32
N ASN A 30 -10.52 0.44 -8.47
CA ASN A 30 -10.20 1.24 -9.66
C ASN A 30 -9.22 2.39 -9.39
N ILE A 31 -8.27 2.18 -8.47
CA ILE A 31 -7.18 3.12 -8.22
C ILE A 31 -5.95 2.64 -8.97
N ASN A 32 -5.68 3.33 -10.08
CA ASN A 32 -4.51 3.05 -10.90
C ASN A 32 -3.25 3.60 -10.22
N ILE A 33 -2.32 2.70 -9.93
CA ILE A 33 -0.95 3.01 -9.56
C ILE A 33 -0.01 2.39 -10.57
N ALA A 34 1.12 3.05 -10.85
CA ALA A 34 2.15 2.46 -11.69
C ALA A 34 2.71 1.23 -10.97
N TYR A 35 2.92 0.10 -11.66
CA TYR A 35 3.62 -1.05 -11.09
C TYR A 35 4.31 -1.82 -12.22
N GLN A 36 5.39 -2.54 -11.88
CA GLN A 36 6.13 -3.33 -12.86
C GLN A 36 6.52 -4.70 -12.29
N CYS A 37 7.50 -4.75 -11.38
CA CYS A 37 8.08 -6.03 -10.95
C CYS A 37 7.21 -6.86 -9.99
N LYS A 38 6.24 -6.25 -9.31
CA LYS A 38 5.45 -6.85 -8.21
C LYS A 38 6.24 -7.48 -7.04
N SER A 39 7.55 -7.28 -7.01
CA SER A 39 8.46 -7.92 -6.05
C SER A 39 9.23 -6.91 -5.19
N GLY A 40 8.94 -5.61 -5.31
CA GLY A 40 9.58 -4.57 -4.50
C GLY A 40 11.02 -4.19 -4.91
N TYR A 41 11.45 -4.54 -6.12
CA TYR A 41 12.79 -4.24 -6.65
C TYR A 41 12.85 -2.98 -7.52
N CYS A 42 11.82 -2.72 -8.33
CA CYS A 42 11.85 -1.63 -9.33
C CYS A 42 11.46 -0.25 -8.77
N GLY A 43 10.79 -0.21 -7.62
CA GLY A 43 10.30 1.04 -7.03
C GLY A 43 9.10 1.71 -7.73
N THR A 44 8.64 1.21 -8.88
CA THR A 44 7.53 1.82 -9.66
C THR A 44 6.22 1.90 -8.88
N CYS A 45 5.96 0.93 -7.99
CA CYS A 45 4.71 0.85 -7.21
C CYS A 45 4.63 1.81 -6.03
N ARG A 46 5.64 2.66 -5.83
CA ARG A 46 5.78 3.59 -4.72
C ARG A 46 4.54 4.46 -4.47
N VAL A 47 4.14 4.52 -3.21
CA VAL A 47 3.07 5.37 -2.67
C VAL A 47 3.56 5.96 -1.36
N GLU A 48 3.13 7.16 -1.01
CA GLU A 48 3.51 7.79 0.27
C GLU A 48 2.52 7.37 1.37
N ILE A 49 3.04 6.95 2.53
CA ILE A 49 2.22 6.69 3.73
C ILE A 49 2.21 7.94 4.61
N ILE A 50 1.02 8.44 4.90
CA ILE A 50 0.81 9.62 5.75
C ILE A 50 0.59 9.19 7.20
N LYS A 51 -0.20 8.11 7.40
CA LYS A 51 -0.53 7.59 8.73
C LYS A 51 -0.84 6.10 8.69
N GLY A 52 -0.58 5.43 9.81
CA GLY A 52 -0.92 4.04 10.02
C GLY A 52 0.29 3.10 9.84
N LYS A 53 0.02 1.79 9.82
CA LYS A 53 1.06 0.76 9.77
C LYS A 53 0.82 -0.17 8.60
N ILE A 54 1.90 -0.62 7.98
CA ILE A 54 1.88 -1.67 6.96
C ILE A 54 2.77 -2.82 7.41
N ILE A 55 2.56 -3.99 6.80
CA ILE A 55 3.38 -5.18 6.98
C ILE A 55 3.88 -5.59 5.60
N TYR A 56 5.19 -5.70 5.44
CA TYR A 56 5.77 -6.24 4.21
C TYR A 56 5.71 -7.76 4.23
N SER A 57 5.26 -8.36 3.12
CA SER A 57 5.21 -9.83 2.95
C SER A 57 6.58 -10.43 2.62
N ILE A 58 7.57 -9.60 2.31
CA ILE A 58 8.96 -9.97 2.02
C ILE A 58 9.90 -9.34 3.05
N LYS A 59 11.11 -9.90 3.19
CA LYS A 59 12.23 -9.22 3.88
C LYS A 59 12.43 -7.87 3.21
N GLN A 60 12.54 -6.79 4.01
CA GLN A 60 12.43 -5.38 3.61
C GLN A 60 12.78 -5.12 2.13
N PRO A 61 11.86 -4.52 1.34
CA PRO A 61 12.11 -4.27 -0.08
C PRO A 61 13.37 -3.43 -0.25
N ILE A 62 14.23 -3.78 -1.22
CA ILE A 62 15.42 -2.98 -1.53
C ILE A 62 15.01 -1.54 -1.85
N ALA A 63 13.88 -1.36 -2.56
CA ALA A 63 13.32 -0.06 -2.87
C ALA A 63 12.86 0.76 -1.64
N ALA A 64 12.64 0.12 -0.47
CA ALA A 64 12.27 0.79 0.77
C ALA A 64 13.45 1.40 1.52
N LEU A 65 14.69 1.04 1.18
CA LEU A 65 15.89 1.66 1.76
C LEU A 65 16.11 3.10 1.29
N PHE A 66 15.38 3.54 0.25
CA PHE A 66 15.60 4.84 -0.37
C PHE A 66 14.90 6.00 0.34
N LYS A 67 13.76 5.78 1.00
CA LYS A 67 12.97 6.83 1.68
C LYS A 67 12.10 6.27 2.83
N THR A 68 12.01 7.03 3.92
CA THR A 68 11.37 6.62 5.19
C THR A 68 9.83 6.63 5.18
N ASN A 69 9.20 7.40 4.29
CA ASN A 69 7.74 7.59 4.27
C ASN A 69 7.07 6.99 3.02
N GLU A 70 7.79 6.15 2.29
CA GLU A 70 7.27 5.51 1.09
C GLU A 70 7.05 4.02 1.31
N ILE A 71 5.96 3.53 0.75
CA ILE A 71 5.55 2.14 0.81
C ILE A 71 5.37 1.58 -0.59
N PHE A 72 5.43 0.25 -0.68
CA PHE A 72 5.30 -0.50 -1.93
C PHE A 72 4.06 -1.39 -1.85
N PRO A 73 2.90 -0.92 -2.33
CA PRO A 73 1.65 -1.67 -2.34
C PRO A 73 1.76 -3.06 -2.94
N CYS A 74 2.70 -3.23 -3.87
CA CYS A 74 2.94 -4.50 -4.54
C CYS A 74 3.51 -5.60 -3.62
N CYS A 75 4.08 -5.25 -2.46
CA CYS A 75 4.65 -6.21 -1.52
C CYS A 75 4.30 -5.94 -0.04
N CYS A 76 3.31 -5.10 0.23
CA CYS A 76 2.83 -4.81 1.58
C CYS A 76 1.32 -5.02 1.76
N GLN A 77 0.93 -5.19 3.01
CA GLN A 77 -0.44 -5.29 3.46
C GLN A 77 -0.70 -4.21 4.52
N PRO A 78 -1.84 -3.51 4.48
CA PRO A 78 -2.22 -2.56 5.51
C PRO A 78 -2.60 -3.25 6.81
N ASN A 79 -2.07 -2.75 7.94
CA ASN A 79 -2.31 -3.29 9.28
C ASN A 79 -3.18 -2.35 10.11
N GLY A 80 -4.49 -2.39 9.84
CA GLY A 80 -5.46 -1.47 10.41
C GLY A 80 -5.70 -0.27 9.51
N ASP A 81 -6.26 0.79 10.08
CA ASP A 81 -6.59 1.99 9.32
C ASP A 81 -5.32 2.74 8.89
N ILE A 82 -5.22 3.03 7.60
CA ILE A 82 -4.07 3.74 7.02
C ILE A 82 -4.52 4.90 6.15
N ILE A 83 -3.65 5.91 6.06
CA ILE A 83 -3.81 7.07 5.18
C ILE A 83 -2.62 7.10 4.22
N ILE A 84 -2.90 7.14 2.93
CA ILE A 84 -1.90 7.12 1.86
C ILE A 84 -2.13 8.25 0.87
N LYS A 85 -1.06 8.64 0.18
CA LYS A 85 -1.08 9.64 -0.88
C LYS A 85 -0.49 9.03 -2.16
N ILE A 86 -1.33 9.01 -3.19
CA ILE A 86 -1.10 8.43 -4.52
C ILE A 86 -1.09 9.54 -5.56
#